data_AF-A0A949W0T4-F1
#
_entry.id   AF-A0A949W0T4-F1
#
_cell.length_a   1.000
_cell.length_b   1.000
_cell.length_c   1.000
_cell.angle_alpha   90.00
_cell.angle_beta   90.00
_cell.angle_gamma   90.00
#
_symmetry.space_group_name_H-M   'P 1'
#
loop_
_entity.id
_entity.type
_entity.pdbx_description
1 polymer ?
#
loop_
_entity_poly.entity_id
_entity_poly.type
_entity_poly.pdbx_seq_one_letter_code
_entity_poly.pdbx_strand_id
1 'polypeptide(L)'
;MTPIDPLFPDTQSIAQLIGSACGKHTFSQMEGSILEWALLQIALDGSGPVSEVLRSYHSTLLAGAEWYSAVAAAFLQTPRIWGSDIQAAMSSFEEIRREYRNSDEAVFLFADRIITRQAGQVPPLPGFVPGSAPDDLRPKRLLELADQSDIAGETLELAKVFQDRFPHILKRPYKLSFSGSLAALFCDLEIMIDRIPRLLSVAALISLIFKPVKGH
;
A
#
# COMPACT_ATOMS: atom_id res chain seq x y z
N MET A 1 10.78 -38.94 8.95
CA MET A 1 10.49 -37.55 8.52
C MET A 1 9.35 -37.06 9.37
N THR A 2 9.60 -36.12 10.27
CA THR A 2 8.55 -35.36 10.95
C THR A 2 7.71 -34.66 9.87
N PRO A 3 6.37 -34.69 9.95
CA PRO A 3 5.55 -33.98 8.98
C PRO A 3 5.92 -32.50 9.07
N ILE A 4 6.16 -31.90 7.90
CA ILE A 4 6.28 -30.45 7.77
C ILE A 4 5.02 -29.86 8.41
N ASP A 5 5.24 -28.91 9.32
CA ASP A 5 4.24 -28.24 10.15
C ASP A 5 2.92 -27.98 9.40
N PRO A 6 1.71 -28.25 9.96
CA PRO A 6 0.42 -27.93 9.34
C PRO A 6 0.18 -26.43 9.04
N LEU A 7 1.17 -25.58 9.31
CA LEU A 7 1.17 -24.14 9.04
C LEU A 7 1.25 -23.78 7.54
N PHE A 8 1.66 -24.71 6.67
CA PHE A 8 1.86 -24.43 5.25
C PHE A 8 1.26 -25.54 4.38
N PRO A 9 -0.04 -25.47 4.04
CA PRO A 9 -0.61 -26.41 3.07
C PRO A 9 0.12 -26.26 1.71
N ASP A 10 0.40 -27.39 1.05
CA ASP A 10 1.27 -27.54 -0.12
C ASP A 10 0.92 -26.70 -1.38
N THR A 11 -0.11 -25.85 -1.30
CA THR A 11 -0.66 -25.07 -2.42
C THR A 11 -0.67 -23.55 -2.20
N GLN A 12 -0.19 -23.05 -1.06
CA GLN A 12 -0.18 -21.60 -0.80
C GLN A 12 1.03 -20.89 -1.43
N SER A 13 0.78 -19.79 -2.16
CA SER A 13 1.84 -18.94 -2.67
C SER A 13 2.53 -18.16 -1.54
N ILE A 14 3.76 -17.71 -1.78
CA ILE A 14 4.51 -16.87 -0.82
C ILE A 14 3.70 -15.63 -0.43
N ALA A 15 3.00 -15.01 -1.39
CA ALA A 15 2.18 -13.85 -1.12
C ALA A 15 0.97 -14.17 -0.24
N GLN A 16 0.36 -15.35 -0.38
CA GLN A 16 -0.71 -15.79 0.53
C GLN A 16 -0.20 -15.97 1.96
N LEU A 17 1.00 -16.53 2.13
CA LEU A 17 1.61 -16.71 3.45
C LEU A 17 1.92 -15.38 4.12
N ILE A 18 2.52 -14.47 3.36
CA ILE A 18 2.83 -13.11 3.81
C ILE A 18 1.56 -12.34 4.15
N GLY A 19 0.56 -12.41 3.26
CA GLY A 19 -0.76 -11.81 3.45
C GLY A 19 -1.44 -12.32 4.71
N SER A 20 -1.50 -13.64 4.89
CA SER A 20 -2.09 -14.27 6.07
C SER A 20 -1.35 -13.95 7.36
N ALA A 21 -0.03 -13.77 7.32
CA ALA A 21 0.77 -13.36 8.47
C ALA A 21 0.59 -11.87 8.85
N CYS A 22 0.15 -11.04 7.91
CA CYS A 22 -0.06 -9.60 8.10
C CYS A 22 -1.54 -9.21 8.25
N GLY A 23 -2.45 -10.04 7.75
CA GLY A 23 -3.90 -9.88 7.78
C GLY A 23 -4.55 -10.51 9.01
N LYS A 24 -5.87 -10.35 9.10
CA LYS A 24 -6.71 -10.94 10.16
C LYS A 24 -7.27 -12.31 9.81
N HIS A 25 -7.16 -12.72 8.54
CA HIS A 25 -7.65 -13.98 8.00
C HIS A 25 -6.62 -14.63 7.08
N THR A 26 -6.89 -15.88 6.71
CA THR A 26 -6.11 -16.60 5.69
C THR A 26 -6.46 -16.07 4.31
N PHE A 27 -5.44 -15.64 3.55
CA PHE A 27 -5.63 -15.10 2.21
C PHE A 27 -5.95 -16.20 1.20
N SER A 28 -7.00 -15.96 0.43
CA SER A 28 -7.32 -16.69 -0.79
C SER A 28 -6.22 -16.53 -1.84
N GLN A 29 -6.26 -17.38 -2.88
CA GLN A 29 -5.29 -17.30 -3.97
C GLN A 29 -5.32 -15.95 -4.68
N MET A 30 -6.51 -15.39 -4.85
CA MET A 30 -6.71 -14.12 -5.54
C MET A 30 -6.16 -12.93 -4.71
N GLU A 31 -6.41 -12.91 -3.40
CA GLU A 31 -5.84 -11.91 -2.48
C GLU A 31 -4.31 -11.98 -2.47
N GLY A 32 -3.77 -13.21 -2.48
CA GLY A 32 -2.34 -13.44 -2.64
C GLY A 32 -1.79 -12.85 -3.95
N SER A 33 -2.44 -13.11 -5.08
CA SER A 33 -2.02 -12.59 -6.39
C SER A 33 -2.06 -11.07 -6.49
N ILE A 34 -3.08 -10.43 -5.91
CA ILE A 34 -3.17 -8.97 -5.88
C ILE A 34 -2.10 -8.36 -4.96
N LEU A 35 -1.87 -8.98 -3.81
CA LEU A 35 -0.81 -8.55 -2.89
C LEU A 35 0.57 -8.71 -3.55
N GLU A 36 0.80 -9.82 -4.25
CA GLU A 36 2.02 -10.03 -5.03
C GLU A 36 2.22 -8.93 -6.08
N TRP A 37 1.18 -8.64 -6.87
CA TRP A 37 1.23 -7.55 -7.84
C TRP A 37 1.58 -6.22 -7.17
N ALA A 38 0.93 -5.89 -6.05
CA ALA A 38 1.19 -4.66 -5.30
C ALA A 38 2.65 -4.58 -4.82
N LEU A 39 3.16 -5.65 -4.20
CA LEU A 39 4.56 -5.72 -3.73
C LEU A 39 5.56 -5.61 -4.89
N LEU A 40 5.26 -6.20 -6.05
CA LEU A 40 6.10 -6.07 -7.25
C LEU A 40 6.09 -4.65 -7.80
N GLN A 41 4.94 -3.96 -7.85
CA GLN A 41 4.88 -2.57 -8.28
C GLN A 41 5.69 -1.66 -7.36
N ILE A 42 5.62 -1.90 -6.05
CA ILE A 42 6.44 -1.21 -5.05
C ILE A 42 7.92 -1.50 -5.29
N ALA A 43 8.30 -2.77 -5.46
CA ALA A 43 9.69 -3.19 -5.59
C ALA A 43 10.36 -2.68 -6.90
N LEU A 44 9.59 -2.66 -7.98
CA LEU A 44 10.08 -2.27 -9.30
C LEU A 44 10.02 -0.76 -9.53
N ASP A 45 9.34 -0.01 -8.66
CA ASP A 45 9.33 1.45 -8.73
C ASP A 45 10.78 1.99 -8.72
N GLY A 46 11.12 2.77 -9.73
CA GLY A 46 12.43 3.41 -9.84
C GLY A 46 12.60 4.63 -8.96
N SER A 47 11.53 5.06 -8.29
CA SER A 47 11.44 6.36 -7.63
C SER A 47 11.45 6.29 -6.10
N GLY A 48 11.75 7.45 -5.51
CA GLY A 48 11.75 7.76 -4.07
C GLY A 48 12.27 6.62 -3.19
N PRO A 49 11.40 5.87 -2.50
CA PRO A 49 11.86 5.08 -1.35
C PRO A 49 12.58 3.78 -1.71
N VAL A 50 12.33 3.17 -2.88
CA VAL A 50 13.17 2.07 -3.39
C VAL A 50 14.61 2.54 -3.55
N SER A 51 14.79 3.74 -4.11
CA SER A 51 16.12 4.28 -4.39
C SER A 51 16.91 4.54 -3.11
N GLU A 52 16.23 4.88 -2.01
CA GLU A 52 16.86 5.09 -0.70
C GLU A 52 17.22 3.77 -0.01
N VAL A 53 16.35 2.76 -0.09
CA VAL A 53 16.63 1.38 0.36
C VAL A 53 17.86 0.84 -0.38
N LEU A 54 17.88 0.94 -1.71
CA LEU A 54 19.03 0.53 -2.53
C LEU A 54 20.28 1.33 -2.15
N ARG A 55 20.17 2.65 -1.97
CA ARG A 55 21.31 3.50 -1.57
C ARG A 55 21.91 3.06 -0.23
N SER A 56 21.06 2.78 0.77
CA SER A 56 21.51 2.31 2.09
C SER A 56 22.19 0.94 2.02
N TYR A 57 21.65 0.04 1.20
CA TYR A 57 22.27 -1.25 0.93
C TYR A 57 23.67 -1.07 0.31
N HIS A 58 23.77 -0.28 -0.76
CA HIS A 58 25.03 -0.05 -1.46
C HIS A 58 26.07 0.66 -0.60
N SER A 59 25.70 1.71 0.14
CA SER A 59 26.64 2.42 1.01
C SER A 59 27.23 1.50 2.08
N THR A 60 26.41 0.59 2.61
CA THR A 60 26.84 -0.39 3.63
C THR A 60 27.80 -1.43 3.04
N LEU A 61 27.52 -1.94 1.84
CA LEU A 61 28.46 -2.81 1.11
C LEU A 61 29.78 -2.10 0.78
N LEU A 62 29.72 -0.86 0.30
CA LEU A 62 30.91 -0.06 -0.02
C LEU A 62 31.75 0.27 1.22
N ALA A 63 31.13 0.31 2.39
CA ALA A 63 31.83 0.43 3.68
C ALA A 63 32.50 -0.88 4.14
N GLY A 64 32.43 -1.96 3.34
CA GLY A 64 33.06 -3.24 3.62
C GLY A 64 32.24 -4.18 4.51
N ALA A 65 30.96 -3.89 4.73
CA ALA A 65 30.09 -4.77 5.49
C ALA A 65 29.63 -5.97 4.64
N GLU A 66 29.35 -7.08 5.33
CA GLU A 66 28.75 -8.27 4.73
C GLU A 66 27.34 -8.01 4.18
N TRP A 67 26.92 -8.80 3.18
CA TRP A 67 25.66 -8.59 2.47
C TRP A 67 24.43 -8.60 3.38
N TYR A 68 24.38 -9.47 4.38
CA TYR A 68 23.26 -9.54 5.32
C TYR A 68 23.17 -8.28 6.21
N SER A 69 24.31 -7.67 6.56
CA SER A 69 24.36 -6.41 7.28
C SER A 69 23.84 -5.26 6.42
N ALA A 70 24.16 -5.27 5.12
CA ALA A 70 23.63 -4.32 4.17
C ALA A 70 22.11 -4.45 3.98
N VAL A 71 21.58 -5.69 3.93
CA VAL A 71 20.13 -5.94 3.90
C VAL A 71 19.47 -5.39 5.16
N ALA A 72 20.03 -5.67 6.33
CA ALA A 72 19.49 -5.19 7.60
C ALA A 72 19.46 -3.65 7.67
N ALA A 73 20.54 -2.99 7.24
CA ALA A 73 20.61 -1.53 7.16
C ALA A 73 19.52 -0.94 6.24
N ALA A 74 19.30 -1.57 5.08
CA ALA A 74 18.27 -1.15 4.14
C ALA A 74 16.86 -1.31 4.73
N PHE A 75 16.60 -2.40 5.45
CA PHE A 75 15.30 -2.68 6.07
C PHE A 75 14.94 -1.70 7.18
N LEU A 76 15.94 -1.24 7.95
CA LEU A 76 15.70 -0.25 9.01
C LEU A 76 15.22 1.10 8.46
N GLN A 77 15.50 1.40 7.18
CA GLN A 77 15.06 2.63 6.54
C GLN A 77 13.65 2.52 5.94
N THR A 78 13.23 1.32 5.52
CA THR A 78 11.96 1.09 4.82
C THR A 78 10.72 1.69 5.51
N PRO A 79 10.50 1.53 6.83
CA PRO A 79 9.30 2.04 7.50
C PRO A 79 9.23 3.57 7.49
N ARG A 80 10.38 4.23 7.55
CA ARG A 80 10.49 5.69 7.62
C ARG A 80 10.17 6.37 6.29
N ILE A 81 10.36 5.67 5.18
CA ILE A 81 10.30 6.27 3.84
C ILE A 81 9.03 5.85 3.08
N TRP A 82 8.54 4.63 3.29
CA TRP A 82 7.29 4.14 2.68
C TRP A 82 6.13 3.98 3.65
N GLY A 83 6.44 3.61 4.90
CA GLY A 83 5.43 3.22 5.87
C GLY A 83 4.52 4.36 6.26
N SER A 84 5.08 5.56 6.48
CA SER A 84 4.32 6.68 7.05
C SER A 84 3.10 7.09 6.22
N ASP A 85 3.24 7.20 4.90
CA ASP A 85 2.17 7.70 4.03
C ASP A 85 1.06 6.66 3.87
N ILE A 86 1.43 5.39 3.69
CA ILE A 86 0.47 4.28 3.60
C ILE A 86 -0.23 4.11 4.95
N GLN A 87 0.49 4.13 6.07
CA GLN A 87 -0.10 4.02 7.40
C GLN A 87 -1.01 5.21 7.73
N ALA A 88 -0.62 6.43 7.38
CA ALA A 88 -1.46 7.61 7.56
C ALA A 88 -2.75 7.51 6.73
N ALA A 89 -2.64 7.08 5.47
CA ALA A 89 -3.81 6.83 4.62
C ALA A 89 -4.70 5.70 5.16
N MET A 90 -4.12 4.59 5.62
CA MET A 90 -4.88 3.49 6.23
C MET A 90 -5.63 3.96 7.48
N SER A 91 -4.95 4.68 8.38
CA SER A 91 -5.57 5.24 9.59
C SER A 91 -6.75 6.13 9.24
N SER A 92 -6.56 7.03 8.26
CA SER A 92 -7.62 7.91 7.78
C SER A 92 -8.78 7.13 7.16
N PHE A 93 -8.51 6.12 6.35
CA PHE A 93 -9.54 5.31 5.71
C PHE A 93 -10.30 4.43 6.71
N GLU A 94 -9.64 3.86 7.71
CA GLU A 94 -10.31 3.11 8.77
C GLU A 94 -11.23 4.00 9.61
N GLU A 95 -10.80 5.22 9.93
CA GLU A 95 -11.62 6.20 10.63
C GLU A 95 -12.83 6.61 9.79
N ILE A 96 -12.62 6.95 8.51
CA ILE A 96 -13.70 7.32 7.58
C ILE A 96 -14.67 6.15 7.42
N ARG A 97 -14.19 4.92 7.23
CA ARG A 97 -15.03 3.72 7.11
C ARG A 97 -15.86 3.50 8.38
N ARG A 98 -15.26 3.67 9.55
CA ARG A 98 -15.96 3.56 10.85
C ARG A 98 -17.02 4.64 11.00
N GLU A 99 -16.69 5.88 10.65
CA GLU A 99 -17.63 7.01 10.68
C GLU A 99 -18.80 6.79 9.72
N TYR A 100 -18.53 6.25 8.52
CA TYR A 100 -19.55 5.93 7.51
C TYR A 100 -20.51 4.84 7.99
N ARG A 101 -19.99 3.72 8.51
CA ARG A 101 -20.80 2.60 9.04
C ARG A 101 -21.71 3.00 10.20
N ASN A 102 -21.34 4.04 10.94
CA ASN A 102 -22.12 4.59 12.05
C ASN A 102 -23.06 5.72 11.61
N SER A 103 -23.12 6.04 10.32
CA SER A 103 -23.98 7.07 9.77
C SER A 103 -25.09 6.44 8.93
N ASP A 104 -26.27 7.05 8.95
CA ASP A 104 -27.39 6.71 8.07
C ASP A 104 -27.35 7.53 6.76
N GLU A 105 -26.23 8.20 6.48
CA GLU A 105 -26.08 9.08 5.33
C GLU A 105 -25.81 8.28 4.06
N ALA A 106 -26.38 8.73 2.94
CA ALA A 106 -25.98 8.25 1.63
C ALA A 106 -24.48 8.57 1.39
N VAL A 107 -23.74 7.62 0.80
CA VAL A 107 -22.28 7.70 0.59
C VAL A 107 -21.79 9.03 0.01
N PHE A 108 -22.55 9.61 -0.93
CA PHE A 108 -22.19 10.90 -1.54
C PHE A 108 -22.30 12.09 -0.58
N LEU A 109 -23.33 12.12 0.25
CA LEU A 109 -23.51 13.18 1.26
C LEU A 109 -22.45 13.06 2.36
N PHE A 110 -22.14 11.83 2.76
CA PHE A 110 -21.07 11.55 3.69
C PHE A 110 -19.71 12.02 3.13
N ALA A 111 -19.39 11.67 1.88
CA ALA A 111 -18.16 12.12 1.24
C ALA A 111 -18.07 13.65 1.16
N ASP A 112 -19.15 14.33 0.77
CA ASP A 112 -19.20 15.79 0.73
C ASP A 112 -18.92 16.42 2.10
N ARG A 113 -19.52 15.87 3.16
CA ARG A 113 -19.33 16.33 4.55
C ARG A 113 -17.87 16.20 4.96
N ILE A 114 -17.25 15.04 4.70
CA ILE A 114 -15.85 14.78 5.04
C ILE A 114 -14.91 15.68 4.24
N ILE A 115 -15.11 15.83 2.93
CA ILE A 115 -14.30 16.72 2.09
C ILE A 115 -14.41 18.17 2.57
N THR A 116 -15.62 18.62 2.88
CA THR A 116 -15.86 19.99 3.39
C THR A 116 -15.16 20.20 4.74
N ARG A 117 -15.23 19.22 5.66
CA ARG A 117 -14.54 19.25 6.95
C ARG A 117 -13.03 19.40 6.79
N GLN A 118 -12.46 18.81 5.74
CA GLN A 118 -11.01 18.77 5.51
C GLN A 118 -10.49 19.76 4.46
N ALA A 119 -11.35 20.67 3.94
CA ALA A 119 -11.02 21.56 2.84
C ALA A 119 -9.80 22.49 3.09
N GLY A 120 -9.43 22.70 4.34
CA GLY A 120 -8.25 23.50 4.74
C GLY A 120 -6.93 22.73 4.79
N GLN A 121 -6.94 21.40 4.60
CA GLN A 121 -5.72 20.58 4.63
C GLN A 121 -5.14 20.36 3.22
N VAL A 122 -3.81 20.15 3.14
CA VAL A 122 -3.11 19.87 1.89
C VAL A 122 -2.21 18.63 2.07
N PRO A 123 -2.57 17.47 1.51
CA PRO A 123 -3.83 17.18 0.80
C PRO A 123 -5.04 17.18 1.75
N PRO A 124 -6.28 17.34 1.23
CA PRO A 124 -7.50 17.30 2.05
C PRO A 124 -7.70 15.95 2.73
N LEU A 125 -7.23 14.87 2.12
CA LEU A 125 -7.24 13.53 2.70
C LEU A 125 -5.91 12.84 2.42
N PRO A 126 -5.30 12.19 3.43
CA PRO A 126 -4.16 11.30 3.21
C PRO A 126 -4.45 10.26 2.11
N GLY A 127 -3.45 9.98 1.27
CA GLY A 127 -3.60 9.06 0.13
C GLY A 127 -4.11 9.72 -1.17
N PHE A 128 -4.57 10.97 -1.13
CA PHE A 128 -4.94 11.73 -2.33
C PHE A 128 -3.89 12.78 -2.68
N VAL A 129 -3.73 13.06 -3.96
CA VAL A 129 -2.80 14.08 -4.49
C VAL A 129 -3.53 15.01 -5.46
N PRO A 130 -3.06 16.26 -5.66
CA PRO A 130 -3.65 17.17 -6.63
C PRO A 130 -3.71 16.54 -8.03
N GLY A 131 -4.79 16.81 -8.78
CA GLY A 131 -4.95 16.28 -10.14
C GLY A 131 -3.85 16.71 -11.11
N SER A 132 -3.17 17.83 -10.84
CA SER A 132 -2.00 18.31 -11.60
C SER A 132 -0.71 17.52 -11.34
N ALA A 133 -0.69 16.61 -10.36
CA ALA A 133 0.45 15.71 -10.17
C ALA A 133 0.67 14.83 -11.42
N PRO A 134 1.89 14.34 -11.67
CA PRO A 134 2.17 13.44 -12.79
C PRO A 134 1.20 12.25 -12.83
N ASP A 135 0.87 11.77 -14.03
CA ASP A 135 -0.02 10.61 -14.18
C ASP A 135 0.69 9.32 -13.81
N ASP A 136 0.12 8.64 -12.82
CA ASP A 136 0.50 7.31 -12.38
C ASP A 136 -0.61 6.34 -12.77
N LEU A 137 -0.29 5.33 -13.56
CA LEU A 137 -1.26 4.34 -14.05
C LEU A 137 -1.50 3.21 -13.03
N ARG A 138 -0.63 3.06 -12.01
CA ARG A 138 -0.71 1.98 -11.02
C ARG A 138 -1.99 2.03 -10.17
N PRO A 139 -2.46 3.19 -9.66
CA PRO A 139 -3.74 3.24 -8.93
C PRO A 139 -4.89 2.74 -9.79
N LYS A 140 -4.99 3.19 -11.04
CA LYS A 140 -6.03 2.74 -11.97
C LYS A 140 -5.98 1.23 -12.18
N ARG A 141 -4.78 0.70 -12.43
CA ARG A 141 -4.61 -0.74 -12.65
C ARG A 141 -4.93 -1.57 -11.41
N LEU A 142 -4.60 -1.07 -10.22
CA LEU A 142 -4.92 -1.74 -8.97
C LEU A 142 -6.44 -1.82 -8.76
N LEU A 143 -7.16 -0.73 -9.01
CA LEU A 143 -8.62 -0.69 -8.91
C LEU A 143 -9.27 -1.68 -9.90
N GLU A 144 -8.83 -1.70 -11.16
CA GLU A 144 -9.31 -2.65 -12.16
C GLU A 144 -9.11 -4.11 -11.72
N LEU A 145 -7.94 -4.43 -11.15
CA LEU A 145 -7.65 -5.77 -10.66
C LEU A 145 -8.51 -6.13 -9.46
N ALA A 146 -8.69 -5.20 -8.52
CA ALA A 146 -9.50 -5.40 -7.32
C ALA A 146 -10.97 -5.66 -7.69
N ASP A 147 -11.51 -4.92 -8.66
CA ASP A 147 -12.86 -5.09 -9.18
C ASP A 147 -13.04 -6.43 -9.90
N GLN A 148 -12.07 -6.83 -10.74
CA GLN A 148 -12.08 -8.12 -11.45
C GLN A 148 -12.00 -9.32 -10.52
N SER A 149 -11.42 -9.12 -9.34
CA SER A 149 -11.11 -10.16 -8.36
C SER A 149 -12.14 -10.27 -7.25
N ASP A 150 -13.16 -9.41 -7.23
CA ASP A 150 -14.15 -9.27 -6.15
C ASP A 150 -13.49 -9.03 -4.77
N ILE A 151 -12.35 -8.35 -4.77
CA ILE A 151 -11.58 -7.96 -3.57
C ILE A 151 -11.85 -6.51 -3.19
N ALA A 152 -12.38 -5.71 -4.12
CA ALA A 152 -12.77 -4.34 -3.85
C ALA A 152 -13.84 -4.30 -2.76
N GLY A 153 -13.46 -3.78 -1.59
CA GLY A 153 -14.35 -3.64 -0.45
C GLY A 153 -14.85 -2.21 -0.29
N GLU A 154 -15.46 -1.97 0.87
CA GLU A 154 -16.06 -0.69 1.22
C GLU A 154 -15.04 0.45 1.25
N THR A 155 -13.77 0.19 1.62
CA THR A 155 -12.76 1.24 1.66
C THR A 155 -12.38 1.72 0.27
N LEU A 156 -12.15 0.80 -0.68
CA LEU A 156 -11.87 1.14 -2.07
C LEU A 156 -13.05 1.87 -2.72
N GLU A 157 -14.27 1.42 -2.48
CA GLU A 157 -15.49 2.10 -2.98
C GLU A 157 -15.63 3.52 -2.42
N LEU A 158 -15.42 3.70 -1.12
CA LEU A 158 -15.37 5.04 -0.52
C LEU A 158 -14.29 5.90 -1.21
N ALA A 159 -13.07 5.37 -1.39
CA ALA A 159 -11.98 6.12 -2.01
C ALA A 159 -12.32 6.57 -3.45
N LYS A 160 -12.99 5.72 -4.24
CA LYS A 160 -13.50 6.08 -5.58
C LYS A 160 -14.53 7.21 -5.48
N VAL A 161 -15.49 7.12 -4.57
CA VAL A 161 -16.49 8.18 -4.35
C VAL A 161 -15.81 9.49 -3.96
N PHE A 162 -14.86 9.48 -3.02
CA PHE A 162 -14.10 10.69 -2.64
C PHE A 162 -13.44 11.34 -3.85
N GLN A 163 -12.77 10.54 -4.70
CA GLN A 163 -12.13 11.02 -5.92
C GLN A 163 -13.12 11.76 -6.83
N ASP A 164 -14.31 11.19 -7.04
CA ASP A 164 -15.34 11.77 -7.89
C ASP A 164 -15.98 13.03 -7.29
N ARG A 165 -16.02 13.14 -5.95
CA ARG A 165 -16.64 14.29 -5.26
C ARG A 165 -15.73 15.50 -5.12
N PHE A 166 -14.41 15.34 -5.10
CA PHE A 166 -13.47 16.46 -4.93
C PHE A 166 -13.70 17.65 -5.89
N PRO A 167 -13.86 17.46 -7.22
CA PRO A 167 -14.09 18.57 -8.15
C PRO A 167 -15.36 19.36 -7.84
N HIS A 168 -16.40 18.70 -7.31
CA HIS A 168 -17.68 19.35 -7.02
C HIS A 168 -17.63 20.24 -5.78
N ILE A 169 -16.88 19.80 -4.76
CA ILE A 169 -16.79 20.46 -3.45
C ILE A 169 -15.66 21.48 -3.40
N LEU A 170 -14.43 21.08 -3.76
CA LEU A 170 -13.24 21.93 -3.65
C LEU A 170 -12.95 22.74 -4.92
N LYS A 171 -13.74 22.54 -5.99
CA LYS A 171 -13.51 23.13 -7.33
C LYS A 171 -12.14 22.81 -7.91
N ARG A 172 -11.50 21.74 -7.42
CA ARG A 172 -10.19 21.26 -7.82
C ARG A 172 -10.19 19.73 -7.82
N PRO A 173 -9.65 19.09 -8.87
CA PRO A 173 -9.54 17.65 -8.89
C PRO A 173 -8.44 17.18 -7.95
N TYR A 174 -8.71 16.09 -7.23
CA TYR A 174 -7.73 15.28 -6.54
C TYR A 174 -7.85 13.86 -7.06
N LYS A 175 -6.73 13.16 -7.19
CA LYS A 175 -6.69 11.77 -7.61
C LYS A 175 -6.06 10.90 -6.54
N LEU A 176 -6.49 9.64 -6.48
CA LEU A 176 -5.95 8.65 -5.58
C LEU A 176 -4.50 8.35 -5.99
N SER A 177 -3.56 8.55 -5.06
CA SER A 177 -2.16 8.19 -5.27
C SER A 177 -1.98 6.67 -5.21
N PHE A 178 -0.82 6.17 -5.66
CA PHE A 178 -0.52 4.74 -5.53
C PHE A 178 -0.50 4.31 -4.06
N SER A 179 0.16 5.06 -3.17
CA SER A 179 0.13 4.82 -1.72
C SER A 179 -1.29 4.85 -1.14
N GLY A 180 -2.15 5.76 -1.60
CA GLY A 180 -3.55 5.82 -1.20
C GLY A 180 -4.36 4.61 -1.68
N SER A 181 -4.13 4.17 -2.92
CA SER A 181 -4.78 2.98 -3.48
C SER A 181 -4.35 1.70 -2.76
N LEU A 182 -3.07 1.59 -2.39
CA LEU A 182 -2.55 0.50 -1.57
C LEU A 182 -3.16 0.53 -0.17
N ALA A 183 -3.21 1.71 0.46
CA ALA A 183 -3.81 1.85 1.78
C ALA A 183 -5.28 1.41 1.79
N ALA A 184 -6.06 1.86 0.81
CA ALA A 184 -7.46 1.45 0.69
C ALA A 184 -7.60 -0.07 0.47
N LEU A 185 -6.81 -0.64 -0.44
CA LEU A 185 -6.76 -2.09 -0.65
C LEU A 185 -6.39 -2.85 0.63
N PHE A 186 -5.36 -2.40 1.35
CA PHE A 186 -4.89 -3.06 2.57
C PHE A 186 -5.94 -3.02 3.68
N CYS A 187 -6.74 -1.96 3.76
CA CYS A 187 -7.89 -1.89 4.67
C CYS A 187 -9.00 -2.88 4.31
N ASP A 188 -9.23 -3.14 3.02
CA ASP A 188 -10.22 -4.12 2.54
C ASP A 188 -9.71 -5.56 2.67
N LEU A 189 -8.41 -5.78 2.47
CA LEU A 189 -7.72 -7.05 2.75
C LEU A 189 -7.47 -7.31 4.25
N GLU A 190 -7.98 -6.44 5.13
CA GLU A 190 -7.80 -6.52 6.59
C GLU A 190 -6.35 -6.65 7.06
N ILE A 191 -5.41 -6.09 6.31
CA ILE A 191 -4.00 -6.03 6.69
C ILE A 191 -3.84 -5.07 7.87
N MET A 192 -3.16 -5.53 8.92
CA MET A 192 -2.95 -4.73 10.11
C MET A 192 -1.92 -3.62 9.85
N ILE A 193 -2.27 -2.39 10.25
CA ILE A 193 -1.46 -1.20 10.01
C ILE A 193 -0.03 -1.27 10.57
N ASP A 194 0.17 -1.95 11.70
CA ASP A 194 1.49 -2.15 12.32
C ASP A 194 2.37 -3.15 11.55
N ARG A 195 1.77 -3.92 10.63
CA ARG A 195 2.46 -4.90 9.77
C ARG A 195 2.90 -4.32 8.43
N ILE A 196 2.45 -3.12 8.07
CA ILE A 196 2.87 -2.44 6.83
C ILE A 196 4.39 -2.34 6.69
N PRO A 197 5.17 -1.97 7.72
CA PRO A 197 6.63 -2.00 7.65
C PRO A 197 7.19 -3.35 7.18
N ARG A 198 6.62 -4.46 7.64
CA ARG A 198 7.08 -5.82 7.29
C ARG A 198 6.79 -6.15 5.82
N LEU A 199 5.58 -5.82 5.34
CA LEU A 199 5.22 -5.99 3.93
C LEU A 199 6.13 -5.18 3.02
N LEU A 200 6.44 -3.95 3.40
CA LEU A 200 7.34 -3.09 2.66
C LEU A 200 8.77 -3.61 2.66
N SER A 201 9.24 -4.24 3.75
CA SER A 201 10.54 -4.93 3.77
C SER A 201 10.62 -6.10 2.78
N VAL A 202 9.50 -6.79 2.50
CA VAL A 202 9.45 -7.81 1.44
C VAL A 202 9.67 -7.17 0.07
N ALA A 203 8.96 -6.08 -0.22
CA ALA A 203 9.15 -5.37 -1.49
C ALA A 203 10.58 -4.84 -1.65
N ALA A 204 11.17 -4.30 -0.57
CA ALA A 204 12.57 -3.89 -0.52
C ALA A 204 13.52 -5.05 -0.85
N LEU A 205 13.28 -6.25 -0.29
CA LEU A 205 14.09 -7.44 -0.59
C LEU A 205 13.98 -7.84 -2.06
N ILE A 206 12.77 -7.81 -2.63
CA ILE A 206 12.53 -8.07 -4.04
C ILE A 206 13.34 -7.07 -4.89
N SER A 207 13.32 -5.78 -4.56
CA SER A 207 14.12 -4.77 -5.26
C SER A 207 15.61 -5.11 -5.25
N LEU A 208 16.16 -5.54 -4.11
CA LEU A 208 17.57 -5.90 -3.96
C LEU A 208 17.97 -7.09 -4.83
N ILE A 209 17.05 -8.03 -5.05
CA ILE A 209 17.27 -9.20 -5.91
C ILE A 209 17.22 -8.81 -7.39
N PHE A 210 16.21 -8.03 -7.80
CA PHE A 210 15.91 -7.77 -9.22
C PHE A 210 16.55 -6.53 -9.82
N LYS A 211 17.00 -5.56 -9.00
CA LYS A 211 17.75 -4.39 -9.49
C LYS A 211 19.23 -4.62 -9.21
N PRO A 212 19.96 -5.24 -10.18
CA PRO A 212 21.38 -5.45 -10.01
C PRO A 212 22.08 -4.12 -9.81
N VAL A 213 23.13 -4.15 -9.00
CA VAL A 213 24.08 -3.05 -8.87
C VAL A 213 24.60 -2.77 -10.27
N LYS A 214 24.34 -1.59 -10.82
CA LYS A 214 25.19 -1.10 -11.92
C LYS A 214 26.55 -0.87 -11.29
N GLY A 215 27.45 -1.84 -11.49
CA GLY A 215 28.84 -1.70 -11.11
C GLY A 215 29.40 -0.41 -11.72
N HIS A 216 30.12 0.35 -10.91
CA HIS A 216 31.17 1.20 -11.43
C HIS A 216 32.38 0.33 -11.77
#